data_AF-A0A015KJB7-F1
#
_entry.id   AF-A0A015KJB7-F1
#
_cell.length_a   1.000
_cell.length_b   1.000
_cell.length_c   1.000
_cell.angle_alpha   90.00
_cell.angle_beta   90.00
_cell.angle_gamma   90.00
#
_symmetry.space_group_name_H-M   'P 1'
#
loop_
_entity.id
_entity.type
_entity.pdbx_description
1 polymer ?
#
loop_
_entity_poly.entity_id
_entity_poly.type
_entity_poly.pdbx_seq_one_letter_code
_entity_poly.pdbx_strand_id
1 'polypeptide(L)'
;MRKRGAGVSQIRRQQRANDQYREIGNNFADRQMEQMKSQLQVFKSNLVEFSRKYRKSIRKDPVFRQHFQTMCSTIGVDPLASNKGFWSELLGVGDFYYELGIQIIGVCLSTRGRNGGLVELGELKRQLTKMRSGGSSAQEITMTSYVL
;
A
#
# COMPACT_ATOMS: atom_id res chain seq x y z
N MET A 1 -25.63 68.36 4.10
CA MET A 1 -24.94 67.35 3.26
C MET A 1 -24.41 66.23 4.14
N ARG A 2 -24.92 65.01 3.96
CA ARG A 2 -24.66 63.88 4.86
C ARG A 2 -23.42 63.10 4.38
N LYS A 3 -22.29 63.21 5.10
CA LYS A 3 -21.06 62.44 4.86
C LYS A 3 -21.34 60.94 5.07
N ARG A 4 -21.80 60.22 4.04
CA ARG A 4 -22.13 58.77 4.10
C ARG A 4 -21.07 57.84 3.50
N GLY A 5 -19.94 58.36 2.99
CA GLY A 5 -18.97 57.56 2.22
C GLY A 5 -17.69 57.13 2.96
N ALA A 6 -17.36 57.70 4.11
CA ALA A 6 -16.00 57.62 4.67
C ALA A 6 -15.58 56.25 5.25
N GLY A 7 -16.51 55.32 5.47
CA GLY A 7 -16.21 53.96 5.96
C GLY A 7 -16.48 52.83 4.96
N VAL A 8 -17.40 53.04 4.01
CA VAL A 8 -17.82 52.01 3.03
C VAL A 8 -16.68 51.67 2.06
N SER A 9 -15.87 52.66 1.70
CA SER A 9 -14.69 52.47 0.85
C SER A 9 -13.63 51.59 1.51
N GLN A 10 -13.42 51.76 2.82
CA GLN A 10 -12.45 50.98 3.59
C GLN A 10 -12.94 49.54 3.81
N ILE A 11 -14.23 49.35 4.08
CA ILE A 11 -14.86 48.01 4.15
C ILE A 11 -14.78 47.28 2.80
N ARG A 12 -15.11 47.95 1.69
CA ARG A 12 -14.97 47.37 0.34
C ARG A 12 -13.51 47.02 0.00
N ARG A 13 -12.55 47.83 0.44
CA ARG A 13 -11.12 47.56 0.25
C ARG A 13 -10.68 46.34 1.07
N GLN A 14 -11.14 46.23 2.32
CA GLN A 14 -10.87 45.07 3.17
C GLN A 14 -11.48 43.79 2.58
N GLN A 15 -12.71 43.86 2.06
CA GLN A 15 -13.39 42.71 1.48
C GLN A 15 -12.68 42.23 0.21
N ARG A 16 -12.30 43.16 -0.69
CA ARG A 16 -11.47 42.81 -1.87
C ARG A 16 -10.12 42.21 -1.50
N ALA A 17 -9.45 42.71 -0.46
CA ALA A 17 -8.20 42.14 0.01
C ALA A 17 -8.40 40.71 0.53
N ASN A 18 -9.45 40.48 1.33
CA ASN A 18 -9.80 39.14 1.81
C ASN A 18 -10.14 38.17 0.67
N ASP A 19 -10.86 38.62 -0.36
CA ASP A 19 -11.19 37.81 -1.53
C ASP A 19 -9.92 37.46 -2.33
N GLN A 20 -9.00 38.42 -2.51
CA GLN A 20 -7.69 38.16 -3.13
C GLN A 20 -6.84 37.18 -2.32
N TYR A 21 -6.80 37.30 -0.99
CA TYR A 21 -6.07 36.34 -0.14
C TYR A 21 -6.67 34.94 -0.23
N ARG A 22 -8.00 34.81 -0.31
CA ARG A 22 -8.67 33.52 -0.53
C ARG A 22 -8.34 32.93 -1.88
N GLU A 23 -8.38 33.73 -2.94
CA GLU A 23 -8.05 33.28 -4.29
C GLU A 23 -6.59 32.82 -4.39
N ILE A 24 -5.65 33.59 -3.81
CA ILE A 24 -4.23 33.21 -3.73
C ILE A 24 -4.06 31.91 -2.92
N GLY A 25 -4.78 31.78 -1.80
CA GLY A 25 -4.77 30.57 -0.97
C GLY A 25 -5.26 29.33 -1.71
N ASN A 26 -6.38 29.45 -2.44
CA ASN A 26 -6.92 28.37 -3.28
C ASN A 26 -5.94 28.00 -4.40
N ASN A 27 -5.41 28.99 -5.13
CA ASN A 27 -4.43 28.78 -6.19
C ASN A 27 -3.12 28.17 -5.68
N PHE A 28 -2.75 28.40 -4.42
CA PHE A 28 -1.60 27.77 -3.78
C PHE A 28 -1.89 26.31 -3.41
N ALA A 29 -3.06 26.05 -2.82
CA ALA A 29 -3.50 24.69 -2.49
C ALA A 29 -3.62 23.81 -3.74
N ASP A 30 -4.20 24.33 -4.82
CA ASP A 30 -4.34 23.62 -6.09
C ASP A 30 -2.97 23.25 -6.68
N ARG A 31 -2.02 24.21 -6.69
CA ARG A 31 -0.64 23.96 -7.14
C ARG A 31 0.06 22.91 -6.29
N GLN A 32 -0.11 22.96 -4.97
CA GLN A 32 0.46 21.96 -4.06
C GLN A 32 -0.13 20.57 -4.34
N MET A 33 -1.43 20.48 -4.58
CA MET A 33 -2.11 19.23 -4.89
C MET A 33 -1.68 18.65 -6.23
N GLU A 34 -1.48 19.50 -7.24
CA GLU A 34 -0.98 19.10 -8.56
C GLU A 34 0.48 18.61 -8.48
N GLN A 35 1.31 19.29 -7.70
CA GLN A 35 2.68 18.85 -7.40
C GLN A 35 2.69 17.49 -6.68
N MET A 36 1.84 17.30 -5.67
CA MET A 36 1.73 16.00 -4.97
C MET A 36 1.30 14.87 -5.91
N LYS A 37 0.32 15.12 -6.78
CA LYS A 37 -0.09 14.13 -7.80
C LYS A 37 1.07 13.75 -8.71
N SER A 38 1.84 14.72 -9.19
CA SER A 38 3.03 14.47 -10.01
C SER A 38 4.08 13.63 -9.27
N GLN A 39 4.39 13.98 -8.02
CA GLN A 39 5.34 13.22 -7.20
C GLN A 39 4.88 11.79 -6.93
N LEU A 40 3.58 11.57 -6.70
CA LEU A 40 3.03 10.21 -6.57
C LEU A 40 3.18 9.40 -7.86
N GLN A 41 3.05 10.01 -9.04
CA GLN A 41 3.27 9.30 -10.31
C GLN A 41 4.74 8.92 -10.50
N VAL A 42 5.67 9.85 -10.22
CA VAL A 42 7.11 9.57 -10.25
C VAL A 42 7.46 8.45 -9.29
N PHE A 43 6.94 8.51 -8.06
CA PHE A 43 7.18 7.47 -7.06
C PHE A 43 6.63 6.11 -7.49
N LYS A 44 5.41 6.06 -8.05
CA LYS A 44 4.86 4.81 -8.61
C LYS A 44 5.75 4.25 -9.71
N SER A 45 6.22 5.08 -10.64
CA SER A 45 7.13 4.64 -11.72
C SER A 45 8.45 4.10 -11.17
N ASN A 46 9.04 4.78 -10.19
CA ASN A 46 10.29 4.33 -9.57
C ASN A 46 10.09 3.02 -8.80
N LEU A 47 8.97 2.89 -8.10
CA LEU A 47 8.66 1.67 -7.34
C LEU A 47 8.40 0.49 -8.30
N VAL A 48 7.79 0.73 -9.48
CA VAL A 48 7.69 -0.26 -10.57
C VAL A 48 9.05 -0.73 -11.03
N GLU A 49 9.93 0.22 -11.36
CA GLU A 49 11.25 -0.10 -11.86
C GLU A 49 12.09 -0.85 -10.82
N PHE A 50 12.06 -0.39 -9.57
CA PHE A 50 12.67 -1.07 -8.43
C PHE A 50 12.15 -2.51 -8.32
N SER A 51 10.83 -2.67 -8.39
CA SER A 51 10.18 -3.95 -8.22
C SER A 51 10.53 -4.93 -9.37
N ARG A 52 10.66 -4.44 -10.61
CA ARG A 52 11.17 -5.21 -11.77
C ARG A 52 12.62 -5.62 -11.57
N LYS A 53 13.48 -4.68 -11.19
CA LYS A 53 14.92 -4.89 -11.01
C LYS A 53 15.21 -5.90 -9.89
N TYR A 54 14.47 -5.81 -8.79
CA TYR A 54 14.70 -6.63 -7.59
C TYR A 54 13.68 -7.78 -7.44
N ARG A 55 12.92 -8.13 -8.49
CA ARG A 55 11.88 -9.18 -8.44
C ARG A 55 12.36 -10.49 -7.82
N LYS A 56 13.55 -10.96 -8.22
CA LYS A 56 14.14 -12.21 -7.67
C LYS A 56 14.46 -12.09 -6.18
N SER A 57 14.95 -10.94 -5.74
CA SER A 57 15.26 -10.66 -4.33
C SER A 57 13.97 -10.60 -3.51
N ILE A 58 12.93 -9.91 -4.00
CA ILE A 58 11.59 -9.87 -3.36
C ILE A 58 11.03 -11.29 -3.21
N ARG A 59 11.28 -12.15 -4.20
CA ARG A 59 10.81 -13.54 -4.18
C ARG A 59 11.64 -14.44 -3.26
N LYS A 60 12.95 -14.25 -3.15
CA LYS A 60 13.83 -15.19 -2.43
C LYS A 60 14.05 -14.81 -0.97
N ASP A 61 14.13 -13.51 -0.68
CA ASP A 61 14.45 -13.00 0.65
C ASP A 61 13.17 -12.50 1.34
N PRO A 62 12.72 -13.17 2.42
CA PRO A 62 11.50 -12.78 3.13
C PRO A 62 11.63 -11.44 3.87
N VAL A 63 12.82 -11.07 4.34
CA VAL A 63 13.07 -9.79 5.02
C VAL A 63 13.00 -8.66 4.01
N PHE A 64 13.64 -8.83 2.85
CA PHE A 64 13.56 -7.85 1.77
C PHE A 64 12.13 -7.68 1.24
N ARG A 65 11.38 -8.78 1.11
CA ARG A 65 9.96 -8.74 0.76
C ARG A 65 9.14 -7.94 1.75
N GLN A 66 9.40 -8.10 3.05
CA GLN A 66 8.70 -7.36 4.10
C GLN A 66 8.97 -5.86 3.97
N HIS A 67 10.23 -5.45 3.81
CA HIS A 67 10.56 -4.03 3.60
C HIS A 67 9.87 -3.45 2.36
N PHE A 68 9.83 -4.22 1.27
CA PHE A 68 9.13 -3.82 0.06
C PHE A 68 7.63 -3.61 0.30
N GLN A 69 6.98 -4.49 1.08
CA GLN A 69 5.56 -4.32 1.45
C GLN A 69 5.32 -3.08 2.30
N THR A 70 6.17 -2.81 3.30
CA THR A 70 6.07 -1.60 4.11
C THR A 70 6.17 -0.34 3.23
N MET A 71 7.07 -0.31 2.25
CA MET A 71 7.15 0.82 1.31
C MET A 71 5.87 1.02 0.51
N CYS A 72 5.26 -0.08 0.03
CA CYS A 72 3.97 -0.02 -0.66
C CYS A 72 2.86 0.51 0.25
N SER A 73 2.75 -0.02 1.47
CA SER A 73 1.69 0.38 2.42
C SER A 73 1.78 1.86 2.83
N THR A 74 2.99 2.41 3.02
CA THR A 74 3.19 3.82 3.39
C THR A 74 2.57 4.80 2.39
N ILE A 75 2.51 4.44 1.10
CA ILE A 75 1.93 5.28 0.06
C ILE A 75 0.48 4.92 -0.28
N GLY A 76 -0.15 4.04 0.52
CA GLY A 76 -1.51 3.54 0.29
C GLY A 76 -1.61 2.58 -0.89
N VAL A 77 -0.52 1.90 -1.23
CA VAL A 77 -0.49 0.86 -2.27
C VAL A 77 -0.44 -0.51 -1.60
N ASP A 78 -1.43 -1.35 -1.89
CA ASP A 78 -1.41 -2.75 -1.48
C ASP A 78 -1.03 -3.64 -2.67
N PRO A 79 0.13 -4.32 -2.64
CA PRO A 79 0.54 -5.24 -3.70
C PRO A 79 -0.33 -6.51 -3.78
N LEU A 80 -1.21 -6.76 -2.80
CA LEU A 80 -2.09 -7.93 -2.69
C LEU A 80 -3.57 -7.63 -2.95
N ALA A 81 -4.00 -6.37 -2.93
CA ALA A 81 -5.42 -6.00 -2.98
C ALA A 81 -6.14 -6.33 -4.30
N SER A 82 -5.42 -6.54 -5.42
CA SER A 82 -6.10 -6.81 -6.70
C SER A 82 -5.28 -7.64 -7.67
N ASN A 83 -5.91 -8.69 -8.20
CA ASN A 83 -5.43 -9.49 -9.34
C ASN A 83 -5.31 -8.70 -10.64
N LYS A 84 -6.06 -7.60 -10.78
CA LYS A 84 -5.92 -6.60 -11.85
C LYS A 84 -5.17 -5.36 -11.39
N GLY A 85 -4.60 -5.41 -10.19
CA GLY A 85 -3.80 -4.36 -9.64
C GLY A 85 -2.48 -4.31 -10.38
N PHE A 86 -2.07 -3.10 -10.73
CA PHE A 86 -0.80 -2.76 -11.36
C PHE A 86 0.42 -3.52 -10.78
N TRP A 87 0.36 -3.87 -9.50
CA TRP A 87 1.43 -4.56 -8.77
C TRP A 87 1.36 -6.09 -8.82
N SER A 88 0.17 -6.69 -8.90
CA SER A 88 0.02 -8.15 -8.91
C SER A 88 0.59 -8.74 -10.21
N GLU A 89 0.24 -8.15 -11.35
CA GLU A 89 0.74 -8.55 -12.68
C GLU A 89 2.25 -8.27 -12.83
N LEU A 90 2.72 -7.15 -12.29
CA LEU A 90 4.11 -6.74 -12.40
C LEU A 90 5.07 -7.58 -11.54
N LEU A 91 4.62 -7.98 -10.34
CA LEU A 91 5.50 -8.56 -9.33
C LEU A 91 5.32 -10.05 -9.09
N GLY A 92 4.18 -10.62 -9.48
CA GLY A 92 3.86 -12.02 -9.16
C GLY A 92 3.92 -12.32 -7.66
N VAL A 93 3.85 -11.28 -6.83
CA VAL A 93 3.81 -11.39 -5.37
C VAL A 93 2.43 -11.93 -4.97
N GLY A 94 1.36 -11.51 -5.66
CA GLY A 94 0.02 -12.07 -5.51
C GLY A 94 0.00 -13.60 -5.61
N ASP A 95 0.60 -14.17 -6.66
CA ASP A 95 0.63 -15.62 -6.89
C ASP A 95 1.15 -16.42 -5.69
N PHE A 96 2.22 -15.95 -5.05
CA PHE A 96 2.75 -16.59 -3.84
C PHE A 96 1.73 -16.60 -2.70
N TYR A 97 1.05 -15.46 -2.45
CA TYR A 97 0.10 -15.33 -1.35
C TYR A 97 -1.19 -16.09 -1.62
N TYR A 98 -1.66 -16.15 -2.88
CA TYR A 98 -2.80 -16.99 -3.24
C TYR A 98 -2.49 -18.47 -3.10
N GLU A 99 -1.32 -18.92 -3.58
CA GLU A 99 -0.87 -20.30 -3.41
C GLU A 99 -0.75 -20.66 -1.92
N LEU A 100 -0.15 -19.77 -1.12
CA LEU A 100 -0.03 -19.94 0.33
C LEU A 100 -1.42 -20.00 1.00
N GLY A 101 -2.36 -19.16 0.60
CA GLY A 101 -3.73 -19.16 1.10
C GLY A 101 -4.46 -20.48 0.83
N ILE A 102 -4.34 -21.02 -0.38
CA ILE A 102 -4.91 -22.33 -0.75
C ILE A 102 -4.29 -23.45 0.12
N GLN A 103 -2.97 -23.43 0.31
CA GLN A 103 -2.29 -24.42 1.16
C GLN A 103 -2.72 -24.32 2.63
N ILE A 104 -2.90 -23.10 3.16
CA ILE A 104 -3.44 -22.87 4.51
C ILE A 104 -4.83 -23.47 4.63
N ILE A 105 -5.73 -23.19 3.66
CA ILE A 105 -7.09 -23.75 3.63
C ILE A 105 -7.03 -25.29 3.62
N GLY A 106 -6.15 -25.88 2.81
CA GLY A 106 -5.96 -27.33 2.75
C GLY A 106 -5.50 -27.94 4.09
N VAL A 107 -4.55 -27.31 4.78
CA VAL A 107 -4.11 -27.74 6.11
C VAL A 107 -5.25 -27.63 7.13
N CYS A 108 -5.97 -26.50 7.15
CA CYS A 108 -7.10 -26.31 8.07
C CYS A 108 -8.22 -27.33 7.84
N LEU A 109 -8.56 -27.63 6.58
CA LEU A 109 -9.57 -28.64 6.24
C LEU A 109 -9.13 -30.06 6.64
N SER A 110 -7.89 -30.43 6.36
CA SER A 110 -7.36 -31.79 6.67
C SER A 110 -7.12 -32.04 8.15
N THR A 111 -6.98 -30.99 8.96
CA THR A 111 -6.76 -31.10 10.40
C THR A 111 -8.03 -30.92 11.23
N ARG A 112 -9.11 -30.39 10.63
CA ARG A 112 -10.40 -30.07 11.28
C ARG A 112 -10.95 -31.19 12.16
N GLY A 113 -10.91 -32.44 11.69
CA GLY A 113 -11.43 -33.59 12.45
C GLY A 113 -10.62 -33.94 13.70
N ARG A 114 -9.36 -33.48 13.79
CA ARG A 114 -8.43 -33.74 14.90
C ARG A 114 -8.36 -32.61 15.92
N ASN A 115 -8.52 -31.37 15.47
CA ASN A 115 -8.30 -30.16 16.30
C ASN A 115 -9.52 -29.22 16.38
N GLY A 116 -10.68 -29.64 15.85
CA GLY A 116 -11.90 -28.83 15.86
C GLY A 116 -11.87 -27.63 14.92
N GLY A 117 -10.87 -27.51 14.04
CA GLY A 117 -10.71 -26.38 13.12
C GLY A 117 -9.82 -25.26 13.66
N LEU A 118 -9.10 -25.48 14.76
CA LEU A 118 -8.11 -24.54 15.30
C LEU A 118 -6.70 -25.13 15.14
N VAL A 119 -5.80 -24.35 14.53
CA VAL A 119 -4.40 -24.74 14.30
C VAL A 119 -3.51 -23.63 14.85
N GLU A 120 -2.53 -23.99 15.69
CA GLU A 120 -1.50 -23.06 16.13
C GLU A 120 -0.67 -22.58 14.92
N LEU A 121 -0.36 -21.28 14.85
CA LEU A 121 0.37 -20.70 13.72
C LEU A 121 1.75 -21.36 13.49
N GLY A 122 2.44 -21.74 14.57
CA GLY A 122 3.71 -22.47 14.50
C GLY A 122 3.56 -23.87 13.90
N GLU A 123 2.49 -24.58 14.25
CA GLU A 123 2.16 -25.89 13.67
C GLU A 123 1.76 -25.78 12.20
N LEU A 124 0.94 -24.78 11.87
CA LEU A 124 0.57 -24.47 10.50
C LEU A 124 1.81 -24.23 9.63
N LYS A 125 2.76 -23.41 10.10
CA LYS A 125 4.03 -23.18 9.40
C LYS A 125 4.81 -24.47 9.19
N ARG A 126 4.98 -25.29 10.23
CA ARG A 126 5.71 -26.57 10.12
C ARG A 126 5.09 -27.47 9.05
N GLN A 127 3.76 -27.62 9.04
CA GLN A 127 3.06 -28.44 8.05
C GLN A 127 3.18 -27.87 6.63
N LEU A 128 3.05 -26.55 6.47
CA LEU A 128 3.23 -25.88 5.18
C LEU A 128 4.66 -26.02 4.64
N THR A 129 5.67 -25.83 5.50
CA THR A 129 7.08 -26.03 5.13
C THR A 129 7.32 -27.48 4.69
N LYS A 130 6.80 -28.46 5.43
CA LYS A 130 6.91 -29.89 5.08
C LYS A 130 6.23 -30.20 3.73
N MET A 131 5.06 -29.64 3.47
CA MET A 131 4.34 -29.79 2.21
C MET A 131 5.14 -29.22 1.03
N ARG A 132 5.84 -28.10 1.26
CA ARG A 132 6.63 -27.39 0.25
C ARG A 132 8.03 -27.93 0.03
N SER A 133 8.62 -28.65 0.99
CA SER A 133 9.99 -29.18 0.89
C SER A 133 10.23 -30.20 -0.24
N GLY A 134 9.18 -30.68 -0.91
CA GLY A 134 9.29 -31.51 -2.12
C GLY A 134 9.49 -30.71 -3.42
N GLY A 135 9.36 -29.38 -3.41
CA GLY A 135 9.48 -28.53 -4.60
C GLY A 135 10.74 -27.67 -4.57
N SER A 136 11.64 -27.83 -5.55
CA SER A 136 12.93 -27.12 -5.66
C SER A 136 12.85 -25.58 -5.78
N SER A 137 11.63 -25.01 -5.82
CA SER A 137 11.36 -23.57 -6.00
C SER A 137 10.47 -22.98 -4.90
N ALA A 138 10.25 -23.70 -3.80
CA ALA A 138 9.38 -23.23 -2.71
C ALA A 138 9.98 -22.00 -2.03
N GLN A 139 9.20 -20.91 -2.02
CA GLN A 139 9.56 -19.68 -1.31
C GLN A 139 9.38 -19.89 0.20
N GLU A 140 10.30 -19.34 0.99
CA GLU A 140 10.27 -19.40 2.46
C GLU A 140 9.01 -18.71 3.03
N ILE A 141 8.45 -19.29 4.10
CA ILE A 141 7.29 -18.77 4.82
C ILE A 141 7.74 -18.25 6.19
N THR A 142 7.53 -16.96 6.43
CA THR A 142 7.79 -16.31 7.73
C THR A 142 6.49 -16.16 8.54
N MET A 143 6.63 -16.02 9.86
CA MET A 143 5.49 -15.85 10.79
C MET A 143 5.14 -14.40 11.04
N THR A 144 5.52 -13.50 10.13
CA THR A 144 5.64 -12.07 10.46
C THR A 144 4.35 -11.50 11.04
N SER A 145 4.43 -11.06 12.29
CA SER A 145 3.41 -10.25 12.96
C SER A 145 3.43 -8.86 12.35
N TYR A 146 2.36 -8.47 11.68
CA TYR A 146 2.09 -7.05 11.48
C TYR A 146 1.82 -6.47 12.88
N VAL A 147 2.79 -5.74 13.44
CA VAL A 147 2.45 -4.70 14.40
C VAL A 147 1.99 -3.53 13.54
N LEU A 148 0.67 -3.47 13.32
CA LEU A 148 -0.01 -2.23 12.96
C LEU A 148 -0.06 -1.34 14.20
#